data_AF-A0A9W9L405-F1
#
_entry.id   AF-A0A9W9L405-F1
#
_cell.length_a   1.000
_cell.length_b   1.000
_cell.length_c   1.000
_cell.angle_alpha   90.00
_cell.angle_beta   90.00
_cell.angle_gamma   90.00
#
_symmetry.space_group_name_H-M   'P 1'
#
loop_
_entity.id
_entity.type
_entity.pdbx_description
1 polymer ?
#
loop_
_entity_poly.entity_id
_entity_poly.type
_entity_poly.pdbx_seq_one_letter_code
_entity_poly.pdbx_strand_id
1 'polypeptide(L)' 'MVNDLAEAVAFLESLNLAHGDLRPENVLLDRNRLKLSDFESTAKIGTHFEVAWLRTADFSMITNQTKGNAEFPAF' A
#
# COMPACT_ATOMS: atom_id res chain seq x y z
N MET A 1 -14.31 -2.83 15.68
CA MET A 1 -12.92 -3.24 15.35
C MET A 1 -12.79 -3.65 13.90
N VAL A 2 -13.39 -4.76 13.43
CA VAL A 2 -13.38 -5.10 11.97
C VAL A 2 -14.27 -4.13 11.17
N ASN A 3 -15.43 -3.74 11.71
CA ASN A 3 -16.32 -2.77 11.07
C ASN A 3 -15.65 -1.42 10.84
N ASP A 4 -14.93 -0.89 11.83
CA ASP A 4 -14.25 0.41 11.71
C ASP A 4 -13.22 0.43 10.56
N LEU A 5 -12.49 -0.67 10.34
CA LEU A 5 -11.55 -0.77 9.22
C LEU A 5 -12.30 -0.80 7.88
N ALA A 6 -13.35 -1.61 7.78
CA ALA A 6 -14.18 -1.68 6.57
C ALA A 6 -14.84 -0.33 6.26
N GLU A 7 -15.35 0.38 7.28
CA GLU A 7 -15.93 1.72 7.15
C GLU A 7 -14.88 2.74 6.70
N ALA A 8 -13.67 2.71 7.27
CA ALA A 8 -12.58 3.61 6.90
C ALA A 8 -12.12 3.38 5.45
N VAL A 9 -12.00 2.12 5.03
CA VAL A 9 -11.63 1.78 3.65
C VAL A 9 -12.76 2.13 2.68
N ALA A 10 -14.02 1.86 3.03
CA ALA A 10 -15.18 2.24 2.22
C ALA A 10 -15.29 3.77 2.07
N PHE A 11 -14.92 4.52 3.10
CA PHE A 11 -14.83 5.98 3.00
C PHE A 11 -13.78 6.42 1.99
N LEU A 12 -12.56 5.84 2.01
CA LEU A 12 -11.53 6.14 1.01
C LEU A 12 -11.96 5.75 -0.40
N GLU A 13 -12.59 4.59 -0.55
CA GLU A 13 -13.14 4.12 -1.82
C GLU A 13 -14.20 5.09 -2.37
N SER A 14 -15.06 5.65 -1.51
CA SER A 14 -16.05 6.67 -1.91
C SER A 14 -15.41 7.95 -2.47
N LEU A 15 -14.15 8.21 -2.12
CA LEU A 15 -13.33 9.31 -2.64
C LEU A 15 -12.49 8.89 -3.86
N ASN A 16 -12.66 7.66 -4.35
CA ASN A 16 -11.86 7.02 -5.39
C ASN A 16 -10.37 6.95 -5.02
N LEU A 17 -10.09 6.75 -3.72
CA LEU A 17 -8.76 6.62 -3.14
C LEU A 17 -8.56 5.23 -2.54
N ALA A 18 -7.34 4.72 -2.62
CA ALA A 18 -6.88 3.57 -1.87
C ALA A 18 -5.73 4.01 -0.95
N HIS A 19 -5.72 3.54 0.31
CA HIS A 19 -4.68 3.91 1.29
C HIS A 19 -3.27 3.48 0.87
N GLY A 20 -3.15 2.36 0.15
CA GLY A 20 -1.89 1.84 -0.40
C GLY A 20 -0.93 1.19 0.60
N ASP A 21 -1.16 1.34 1.91
CA ASP A 21 -0.26 0.80 2.95
C ASP A 21 -0.99 0.40 4.26
N LEU A 22 -1.92 -0.55 4.17
CA LEU A 22 -2.74 -1.03 5.31
C LEU A 22 -2.01 -2.07 6.18
N ARG A 23 -0.82 -1.73 6.67
CA ARG A 23 -0.10 -2.57 7.63
C ARG A 23 -0.52 -2.27 9.07
N PRO A 24 -0.37 -3.21 10.03
CA PRO A 24 -0.80 -3.00 11.41
C PRO A 24 -0.23 -1.74 12.07
N GLU A 25 0.98 -1.32 11.69
CA GLU A 25 1.61 -0.10 12.20
C GLU A 25 0.84 1.18 11.85
N ASN A 26 0.08 1.15 10.75
CA ASN A 26 -0.72 2.26 10.24
C ASN A 26 -2.20 2.18 10.66
N VAL A 27 -2.54 1.19 11.50
CA VAL A 27 -3.89 0.96 12.01
C VAL A 27 -3.89 1.26 13.51
N LEU A 28 -4.22 2.50 13.86
CA LEU A 28 -4.18 2.99 15.22
C LEU A 28 -5.48 2.66 15.96
N LEU A 29 -5.37 2.42 17.27
CA LEU A 29 -6.51 2.20 18.16
C LEU A 29 -6.63 3.34 19.17
N ASP A 30 -7.80 3.97 19.22
CA ASP A 30 -8.13 5.03 20.18
C ASP A 30 -9.48 4.73 20.82
N ARG A 31 -9.50 4.43 22.13
CA ARG A 31 -10.73 4.19 22.91
C ARG A 31 -11.73 3.27 22.19
N ASN A 32 -11.24 2.10 21.74
CA ASN A 32 -11.99 1.09 20.96
C ASN A 32 -12.38 1.46 19.52
N ARG A 33 -11.95 2.61 19.00
CA ARG A 33 -12.13 3.02 17.60
C ARG A 33 -10.83 2.81 16.82
N LEU A 34 -10.96 2.37 15.58
CA LEU A 34 -9.83 2.28 14.66
C LEU A 34 -9.68 3.59 13.89
N LYS A 35 -8.43 4.01 13.67
CA LYS A 35 -8.05 5.14 12.82
C LYS A 35 -6.94 4.71 11.88
N LEU A 36 -7.05 5.07 10.61
CA LEU A 36 -5.96 4.91 9.65
C LEU A 36 -4.99 6.08 9.78
N SER A 37 -3.70 5.80 9.64
CA SER A 37 -2.62 6.79 9.62
C SER A 37 -1.64 6.49 8.49
N ASP A 38 -0.74 7.44 8.22
CA ASP A 38 0.29 7.31 7.18
C ASP A 38 -0.28 7.17 5.76
N PHE A 39 -0.80 8.28 5.25
CA PHE A 39 -1.42 8.38 3.93
C PHE A 39 -0.41 8.68 2.81
N GLU A 40 0.91 8.55 3.05
CA GLU A 40 1.93 8.84 2.03
C GLU A 40 1.80 7.93 0.79
N SER A 41 1.30 6.71 0.99
CA SER A 41 1.00 5.74 -0.06
C SER A 41 -0.42 5.86 -0.62
N THR A 42 -1.20 6.87 -0.24
CA THR A 42 -2.58 7.01 -0.70
C THR A 42 -2.62 7.50 -2.14
N ALA A 43 -3.31 6.76 -3.00
CA ALA A 43 -3.39 7.09 -4.41
C ALA A 43 -4.80 6.88 -4.97
N LYS A 44 -5.07 7.48 -6.12
CA LYS A 44 -6.33 7.25 -6.83
C LYS A 44 -6.40 5.81 -7.30
N ILE A 45 -7.55 5.17 -7.15
CA ILE A 45 -7.77 3.83 -7.67
C ILE A 45 -7.50 3.83 -9.18
N GLY A 46 -6.63 2.92 -9.63
CA GLY A 46 -6.20 2.82 -11.04
C GLY A 46 -4.88 3.54 -11.37
N THR A 47 -4.25 4.26 -10.43
CA THR A 47 -2.90 4.79 -10.65
C THR A 47 -1.85 3.69 -10.61
N HIS A 48 -0.86 3.78 -11.50
CA HIS A 48 0.29 2.88 -11.48
C HIS A 48 1.09 3.10 -10.20
N PHE A 49 1.20 2.08 -9.37
CA PHE A 49 1.86 2.17 -8.07
C PHE A 49 3.30 1.65 -8.21
N GLU A 50 4.30 2.51 -8.01
CA GLU A 50 5.64 2.04 -7.67
C GLU A 50 5.60 1.64 -6.20
N VAL A 51 5.49 0.34 -5.93
CA VAL A 51 5.52 -0.21 -4.57
C VAL A 51 6.84 0.18 -3.89
N ALA A 52 6.81 1.21 -3.04
CA ALA A 52 7.95 1.68 -2.24
C ALA A 52 8.54 0.57 -1.35
N TRP A 53 7.77 -0.49 -1.08
CA TRP A 53 8.18 -1.71 -0.37
C TRP A 53 9.18 -2.60 -1.10
N LEU A 54 9.55 -2.29 -2.33
CA LEU A 54 10.58 -3.03 -3.06
C LEU A 54 12.01 -2.75 -2.56
N ARG A 55 12.20 -1.87 -1.56
CA ARG A 55 13.52 -1.66 -0.94
C ARG A 55 13.98 -2.82 -0.03
N THR A 56 13.14 -3.81 0.26
CA THR A 56 13.59 -5.05 0.94
C THR A 56 12.79 -6.29 0.50
N ALA A 57 12.60 -6.45 -0.81
CA ALA A 57 12.36 -7.76 -1.39
C ALA A 57 13.20 -7.85 -2.66
N ASP A 58 14.12 -8.80 -2.68
CA ASP A 58 14.94 -9.10 -3.84
C ASP A 58 14.03 -9.43 -5.03
N PHE A 59 14.00 -8.54 -6.01
CA PHE A 59 13.20 -8.66 -7.23
C PHE A 59 13.55 -9.89 -8.07
N SER A 60 14.72 -10.51 -7.83
CA SER A 60 15.08 -11.78 -8.48
C SER A 60 14.16 -12.94 -8.11
N MET A 61 13.40 -12.85 -7.00
CA MET A 61 12.37 -13.83 -6.65
C MET A 61 11.05 -13.68 -7.42
N ILE A 62 10.81 -12.55 -8.10
CA ILE A 62 9.49 -12.26 -8.70
C ILE A 62 9.52 -12.30 -10.23
N THR A 63 10.67 -12.09 -10.90
CA THR A 63 10.69 -11.82 -12.36
C THR A 63 11.50 -12.76 -13.26
N ASN A 64 11.69 -14.04 -12.93
CA ASN A 64 12.08 -15.02 -13.98
C ASN A 64 10.97 -15.26 -15.05
N GLN A 65 9.94 -14.42 -15.05
CA GLN A 65 8.82 -14.35 -15.99
C GLN A 65 8.53 -12.84 -16.14
N THR A 66 9.26 -12.04 -16.91
CA THR A 66 8.98 -11.77 -18.33
C THR A 66 10.12 -10.92 -18.90
N LYS A 67 10.75 -11.41 -19.97
CA LYS A 67 11.86 -10.80 -20.71
C LYS A 67 11.65 -9.32 -21.05
N GLY A 68 12.69 -8.51 -20.83
CA GLY A 68 12.84 -7.21 -21.50
C GLY A 68 13.67 -6.18 -20.75
N ASN A 69 14.98 -6.41 -20.65
CA ASN A 69 16.04 -5.39 -20.42
C ASN A 69 15.76 -4.31 -19.36
N ALA A 70 16.05 -4.64 -18.09
CA ALA A 70 16.34 -3.65 -17.06
C ALA A 70 17.80 -3.83 -16.61
N GLU A 71 18.66 -2.88 -16.98
CA GLU A 71 19.97 -2.70 -16.37
C GLU A 71 19.78 -2.09 -14.98
N PHE A 72 20.39 -2.71 -13.97
CA PHE A 72 20.40 -2.19 -12.60
C PHE A 72 21.59 -1.24 -12.42
N PRO A 73 21.40 0.01 -11.94
CA PRO A 73 22.53 0.86 -11.58
C PRO A 73 23.24 0.33 -10.32
N ALA A 74 24.56 0.43 -10.30
CA ALA A 74 25.39 0.04 -9.17
C ALA A 74 25.19 1.00 -7.98
N PHE A 75 24.86 0.39 -6.83
CA PHE A 75 24.78 0.87 -5.44
C PHE A 75 24.80 2.37 -5.16
#